data_AF-A0A8T4W917-F1
#
_entry.id   AF-A0A8T4W917-F1
#
_cell.length_a   1.000
_cell.length_b   1.000
_cell.length_c   1.000
_cell.angle_alpha   90.00
_cell.angle_beta   90.00
_cell.angle_gamma   90.00
#
_symmetry.space_group_name_H-M   'P 1'
#
loop_
_entity.id
_entity.type
_entity.pdbx_description
1 polymer ?
#
loop_
_entity_poly.entity_id
_entity_poly.type
_entity_poly.pdbx_seq_one_letter_code
_entity_poly.pdbx_strand_id
1 'polypeptide(L)' 'MSEKKKTYHCKYCGRKMNKLDYEMNNGYCGKCRDLLDWKQVLGDYKKFKKEKE' A
#
# COMPACT_ATOMS: atom_id res chain seq x y z
N MET A 1 21.02 -27.16 -2.22
CA MET A 1 19.66 -26.64 -2.00
C MET A 1 19.58 -25.25 -2.60
N SER A 2 18.87 -25.06 -3.72
CA SER A 2 18.73 -23.73 -4.34
C SER A 2 17.69 -22.93 -3.55
N GLU A 3 18.15 -22.09 -2.63
CA GLU A 3 17.29 -21.12 -1.95
C GLU A 3 16.65 -20.21 -3.00
N LYS A 4 15.39 -20.46 -3.32
CA LYS A 4 14.57 -19.52 -4.09
C LYS A 4 14.54 -18.21 -3.31
N LYS A 5 15.39 -17.24 -3.66
CA LYS A 5 15.33 -15.88 -3.14
C LYS A 5 13.90 -15.39 -3.32
N LYS A 6 13.11 -15.37 -2.24
CA LYS A 6 11.72 -14.87 -2.27
C LYS A 6 11.81 -13.42 -2.74
N THR A 7 11.34 -13.19 -3.95
CA THR A 7 11.24 -11.85 -4.52
C THR A 7 9.89 -11.29 -4.12
N TYR A 8 9.92 -10.18 -3.40
CA TYR A 8 8.70 -9.51 -2.96
C TYR A 8 8.36 -8.46 -4.00
N HIS A 9 7.11 -8.45 -4.46
CA HIS A 9 6.63 -7.52 -5.47
C HIS A 9 5.44 -6.76 -4.93
N CYS A 10 5.38 -5.46 -5.19
CA CYS A 10 4.24 -4.64 -4.82
C CYS A 10 2.98 -5.15 -5.54
N LYS A 11 1.92 -5.42 -4.77
CA LYS A 11 0.62 -5.90 -5.30
C LYS A 11 -0.02 -4.96 -6.32
N TYR A 12 0.27 -3.66 -6.24
CA TYR A 12 -0.29 -2.65 -7.15
C TYR A 12 0.54 -2.45 -8.42
N CYS A 13 1.82 -2.10 -8.29
CA CYS A 13 2.67 -1.71 -9.44
C CYS A 13 3.72 -2.75 -9.85
N GLY A 14 3.79 -3.90 -9.17
CA GLY A 14 4.75 -4.97 -9.46
C GLY A 14 6.22 -4.65 -9.12
N ARG A 15 6.50 -3.48 -8.54
CA ARG A 15 7.87 -3.07 -8.15
C ARG A 15 8.49 -4.11 -7.22
N LYS A 16 9.73 -4.51 -7.49
CA LYS A 16 10.54 -5.34 -6.58
C LYS A 16 10.80 -4.60 -5.28
N MET A 17 10.66 -5.32 -4.18
CA MET A 17 10.84 -4.84 -2.82
C MET A 17 11.67 -5.86 -2.03
N ASN A 18 12.28 -5.40 -0.95
CA ASN A 18 12.80 -6.31 0.06
C ASN A 18 11.65 -6.84 0.93
N LYS A 19 11.95 -7.85 1.75
CA LYS A 19 10.97 -8.46 2.65
C LYS A 19 10.37 -7.46 3.65
N LEU A 20 11.22 -6.63 4.26
CA LEU A 20 10.82 -5.67 5.28
C LEU A 20 9.81 -4.66 4.72
N ASP A 21 10.10 -4.07 3.56
CA ASP A 21 9.21 -3.15 2.88
C ASP A 21 7.86 -3.79 2.54
N TYR A 22 7.88 -5.04 2.09
CA TYR A 22 6.66 -5.78 1.79
C TYR A 22 5.83 -6.02 3.05
N GLU A 23 6.44 -6.42 4.17
CA GLU A 23 5.73 -6.67 5.42
C GLU A 23 5.21 -5.37 6.04
N MET A 24 6.04 -4.33 6.11
CA MET A 24 5.67 -3.01 6.67
C MET A 24 4.54 -2.34 5.89
N ASN A 25 4.57 -2.41 4.55
CA ASN A 25 3.58 -1.76 3.71
C ASN A 25 2.45 -2.71 3.26
N ASN A 26 2.27 -3.84 3.96
CA ASN A 26 1.23 -4.85 3.72
C ASN A 26 1.15 -5.35 2.26
N GLY A 27 2.32 -5.47 1.64
CA GLY A 27 2.52 -5.94 0.27
C GLY A 27 2.44 -4.86 -0.80
N TYR A 28 2.35 -3.59 -0.42
CA TYR A 28 2.48 -2.45 -1.33
C TYR A 28 3.89 -1.86 -1.22
N CYS A 29 4.34 -1.09 -2.20
CA CYS A 29 5.50 -0.21 -1.99
C CYS A 29 5.04 1.05 -1.27
N GLY A 30 5.94 1.75 -0.56
CA GLY A 30 5.62 2.99 0.16
C GLY A 30 4.78 3.96 -0.66
N LYS A 31 5.19 4.27 -1.91
CA LYS A 31 4.43 5.15 -2.81
C LYS A 31 2.99 4.69 -3.07
N CYS A 32 2.76 3.39 -3.26
CA CYS A 32 1.41 2.86 -3.49
C CYS A 32 0.61 2.82 -2.19
N ARG A 33 1.28 2.58 -1.05
CA ARG A 33 0.65 2.62 0.27
C ARG A 33 0.18 4.03 0.59
N ASP A 34 1.04 5.04 0.42
CA ASP A 34 0.70 6.45 0.63
C ASP A 34 -0.48 6.89 -0.24
N LEU A 35 -0.52 6.46 -1.51
CA LEU A 35 -1.64 6.73 -2.42
C LEU A 35 -2.95 6.10 -1.94
N LEU A 36 -2.91 4.90 -1.37
CA LEU A 36 -4.09 4.22 -0.81
C LEU A 36 -4.58 4.93 0.45
N ASP A 37 -3.66 5.29 1.35
CA ASP A 37 -3.99 6.00 2.58
C ASP A 37 -4.59 7.38 2.27
N TRP A 38 -4.06 8.11 1.26
CA TRP A 38 -4.65 9.37 0.80
C TRP A 38 -6.06 9.22 0.22
N LYS A 39 -6.32 8.13 -0.53
CA LYS A 39 -7.67 7.84 -1.03
C LYS A 39 -8.66 7.61 0.11
N GLN A 40 -8.22 6.96 1.18
CA GLN A 40 -9.04 6.75 2.37
C GLN A 40 -9.37 8.07 3.07
N VAL A 41 -8.35 8.92 3.32
CA VAL A 41 -8.55 10.26 3.90
C VAL A 41 -9.54 11.11 3.11
N LEU A 42 -9.44 11.09 1.78
CA LEU A 42 -10.38 11.82 0.92
C LEU A 42 -11.81 11.25 0.98
N GLY A 43 -11.94 9.92 1.11
CA GLY A 43 -13.23 9.26 1.32
C GLY A 43 -13.86 9.68 2.65
N ASP A 44 -13.09 9.66 3.72
CA ASP A 44 -13.53 10.04 5.07
C ASP A 44 -13.94 11.52 5.13
N TYR A 45 -13.18 12.41 4.47
CA TYR A 45 -13.54 13.83 4.36
C TYR A 45 -14.88 14.05 3.65
N LYS A 46 -15.11 13.35 2.52
CA LYS A 46 -16.39 13.44 1.79
C LYS A 46 -17.56 12.95 2.63
N LYS A 47 -17.36 11.88 3.41
CA LYS A 47 -18.37 11.35 4.32
C LYS A 47 -18.68 12.35 5.44
N PHE A 48 -17.65 12.91 6.08
CA PHE A 48 -17.81 13.91 7.12
C PHE A 48 -18.56 15.16 6.63
N LYS A 49 -18.25 15.65 5.42
CA LYS A 49 -18.95 16.78 4.82
C LYS A 49 -20.45 16.49 4.64
N LYS A 50 -20.78 15.28 4.16
CA LYS A 50 -22.18 14.86 3.92
C LYS A 50 -23.00 14.68 5.21
N GLU A 51 -22.36 14.36 6.33
CA GLU A 51 -23.03 14.25 7.64
C GLU A 51 -23.28 15.61 8.32
N LYS A 52 -22.69 16.70 7.80
CA LYS A 52 -22.79 18.06 8.33
C LYS A 52 -23.71 18.99 7.51
N GLU A 53 -24.23 18.51 6.38
CA GLU A 53 -25.29 19.15 5.57
C GLU A 53 -26.66 18.59 5.98
#